data_AF-A0A2K9CHI4-F1
#
_entry.id   AF-A0A2K9CHI4-F1
#
_cell.length_a   1.000
_cell.length_b   1.000
_cell.length_c   1.000
_cell.angle_alpha   90.00
_cell.angle_beta   90.00
_cell.angle_gamma   90.00
#
_symmetry.space_group_name_H-M   'P 1'
#
loop_
_entity.id
_entity.type
_entity.pdbx_description
1 polymer ?
#
loop_
_entity_poly.entity_id
_entity_poly.type
_entity_poly.pdbx_seq_one_letter_code
_entity_poly.pdbx_strand_id
1 'polypeptide(L)'
;MNSLDKQLVLSRNRLVSVTSWLAICFCMLTTYLAIQAGSFEYEAAGDVAAQLQVGVAGAANLKWMMLSDTFGFYLFSIPAAIYLWMNFKQENPFLVSLATVAGIFFALVGAIGASILSVAWPVLTIATATASDPSAAQIYTELFRVITMFVQDGMWGRLEFFLSGVWYVGLALVIWPHRKGFATVTFLNGCFGLLSSAAKILDAGEIAGLGLQGVLYATPIWFFWLGVLAWKGKSTVAQSSGQQ
;
A
#
# COMPACT_ATOMS: atom_id res chain seq x y z
N MET A 1 -20.81 10.94 -27.93
CA MET A 1 -20.51 9.74 -27.13
C MET A 1 -21.66 8.77 -27.29
N ASN A 2 -21.40 7.60 -27.89
CA ASN A 2 -22.46 6.62 -28.20
C ASN A 2 -22.92 5.88 -26.93
N SER A 3 -23.95 5.02 -27.02
CA SER A 3 -24.47 4.27 -25.86
C SER A 3 -23.45 3.31 -25.25
N LEU A 4 -22.56 2.73 -26.07
CA LEU A 4 -21.51 1.81 -25.67
C LEU A 4 -20.45 2.52 -24.81
N ASP A 5 -19.99 3.69 -25.25
CA ASP A 5 -19.02 4.53 -24.53
C ASP A 5 -19.54 4.91 -23.14
N LYS A 6 -20.83 5.24 -23.03
CA LYS A 6 -21.48 5.56 -21.75
C LYS A 6 -21.49 4.37 -20.80
N GLN A 7 -21.76 3.17 -21.31
CA GLN A 7 -21.74 1.94 -20.50
C GLN A 7 -20.33 1.60 -20.02
N LEU A 8 -19.31 1.76 -20.88
CA LEU A 8 -17.91 1.52 -20.53
C LEU A 8 -17.39 2.48 -19.45
N VAL A 9 -17.73 3.77 -19.54
CA VAL A 9 -17.37 4.74 -18.49
C VAL A 9 -18.05 4.40 -17.16
N LEU A 10 -19.33 4.00 -17.21
CA LEU A 10 -20.09 3.64 -16.02
C LEU A 10 -19.55 2.36 -15.35
N SER A 11 -19.22 1.33 -16.13
CA SER A 11 -18.66 0.08 -15.60
C SER A 11 -17.29 0.30 -14.96
N ARG A 12 -16.42 1.09 -15.60
CA ARG A 12 -15.12 1.49 -15.06
C ARG A 12 -15.24 2.24 -13.73
N ASN A 13 -16.12 3.25 -13.68
CA ASN A 13 -16.34 4.04 -12.46
C ASN A 13 -16.86 3.16 -11.30
N ARG A 14 -17.77 2.23 -11.59
CA ARG A 14 -18.28 1.28 -10.59
C ARG A 14 -17.19 0.35 -10.08
N LEU A 15 -16.37 -0.21 -10.98
CA LEU A 15 -15.26 -1.08 -10.61
C LEU A 15 -14.32 -0.37 -9.62
N VAL A 16 -13.87 0.84 -9.96
CA VAL A 16 -12.94 1.60 -9.11
C VAL A 16 -13.57 1.99 -7.78
N SER A 17 -14.86 2.37 -7.78
CA SER A 17 -15.57 2.64 -6.54
C SER A 17 -15.60 1.41 -5.64
N VAL A 18 -16.00 0.25 -6.17
CA VAL A 18 -16.08 -1.01 -5.42
C VAL A 18 -14.71 -1.43 -4.91
N THR A 19 -13.68 -1.42 -5.75
CA THR A 19 -12.33 -1.83 -5.33
C THR A 19 -11.75 -0.86 -4.31
N SER A 20 -12.07 0.44 -4.37
CA SER A 20 -11.66 1.41 -3.34
C SER A 20 -12.34 1.14 -2.00
N TRP A 21 -13.63 0.80 -1.99
CA TRP A 21 -14.33 0.45 -0.76
C TRP A 21 -13.79 -0.85 -0.15
N LEU A 22 -13.53 -1.86 -0.98
CA LEU A 22 -12.88 -3.09 -0.54
C LEU A 22 -11.48 -2.81 0.02
N ALA A 23 -10.69 -1.98 -0.67
CA ALA A 23 -9.36 -1.58 -0.23
C ALA A 23 -9.38 -1.03 1.20
N ILE A 24 -10.32 -0.12 1.50
CA ILE A 24 -10.47 0.44 2.85
C ILE A 24 -10.75 -0.65 3.89
N CYS A 25 -11.70 -1.55 3.61
CA CYS A 25 -12.03 -2.64 4.53
C CYS A 25 -10.80 -3.51 4.83
N PHE A 26 -10.02 -3.84 3.79
CA PHE A 26 -8.82 -4.64 3.94
C PHE A 26 -7.69 -3.88 4.63
N CYS A 27 -7.47 -2.60 4.34
CA CYS A 27 -6.51 -1.77 5.07
C CYS A 27 -6.84 -1.71 6.57
N MET A 28 -8.11 -1.48 6.93
CA MET A 28 -8.55 -1.46 8.32
C MET A 28 -8.38 -2.82 8.99
N LEU A 29 -8.63 -3.91 8.25
CA LEU A 29 -8.40 -5.27 8.76
C LEU A 29 -6.91 -5.56 8.97
N THR A 30 -6.03 -5.14 8.06
CA THR A 30 -4.57 -5.21 8.23
C THR A 30 -4.15 -4.47 9.50
N THR A 31 -4.55 -3.22 9.66
CA THR A 31 -4.18 -2.41 10.84
C THR A 31 -4.71 -3.03 12.13
N TYR A 32 -5.96 -3.50 12.14
CA TYR A 32 -6.54 -4.18 13.31
C TYR A 32 -5.74 -5.43 13.70
N LEU A 33 -5.42 -6.30 12.74
CA LEU A 33 -4.68 -7.53 13.01
C LEU A 33 -3.22 -7.26 13.40
N ALA A 34 -2.61 -6.20 12.87
CA ALA A 34 -1.27 -5.75 13.26
C ALA A 34 -1.21 -5.26 14.70
N ILE A 35 -2.23 -4.54 15.15
CA ILE A 35 -2.36 -4.15 16.56
C ILE A 35 -2.50 -5.39 17.46
N GLN A 36 -3.34 -6.36 17.08
CA GLN A 36 -3.50 -7.61 17.83
C GLN A 36 -2.21 -8.44 17.88
N ALA A 37 -1.33 -8.29 16.88
CA ALA A 37 -0.06 -8.97 16.80
C ALA A 37 1.12 -8.18 17.42
N GLY A 38 0.90 -6.96 17.91
CA GLY A 38 1.96 -6.08 18.44
C GLY A 38 2.96 -5.59 17.37
N SER A 39 2.65 -5.77 16.08
CA SER A 39 3.63 -5.61 14.99
C SER A 39 4.24 -4.22 14.89
N PHE A 40 3.43 -3.18 15.09
CA PHE A 40 3.90 -1.80 14.98
C PHE A 40 4.86 -1.40 16.11
N GLU A 41 4.70 -1.98 17.30
CA GLU A 41 5.59 -1.71 18.44
C GLU A 41 6.96 -2.35 18.20
N TYR A 42 6.98 -3.59 17.71
CA TYR A 42 8.20 -4.34 17.43
C TYR A 42 9.02 -3.75 16.28
N GLU A 43 8.34 -3.33 15.21
CA GLU A 43 9.00 -2.69 14.06
C GLU A 43 9.60 -1.34 14.44
N ALA A 44 8.88 -0.53 15.25
CA ALA A 44 9.40 0.73 15.77
C ALA A 44 10.60 0.55 16.71
N ALA A 45 10.62 -0.54 17.48
CA ALA A 45 11.72 -0.88 18.38
C ALA A 45 12.93 -1.53 17.67
N GLY A 46 12.82 -1.86 16.38
CA GLY A 46 13.86 -2.57 15.62
C GLY A 46 14.03 -4.05 16.01
N ASP A 47 13.16 -4.59 16.88
CA ASP A 47 13.16 -6.00 17.26
C ASP A 47 12.07 -6.75 16.50
N VAL A 48 12.28 -6.94 15.20
CA VAL A 48 11.33 -7.66 14.35
C VAL A 48 11.09 -9.09 14.84
N ALA A 49 12.04 -9.70 15.57
CA ALA A 49 11.90 -11.05 16.09
C ALA A 49 10.94 -11.13 17.28
N ALA A 50 10.71 -10.03 18.00
CA ALA A 50 9.68 -9.97 19.05
C ALA A 50 8.27 -10.27 18.52
N GLN A 51 8.05 -10.15 17.21
CA GLN A 51 6.82 -10.59 16.55
C GLN A 51 6.50 -12.08 16.80
N LEU A 52 7.51 -12.92 17.04
CA LEU A 52 7.33 -14.35 17.35
C LEU A 52 6.61 -14.58 18.69
N GLN A 53 6.58 -13.58 19.58
CA GLN A 53 5.95 -13.68 20.90
C GLN A 53 4.42 -13.83 20.84
N VAL A 54 3.80 -13.58 19.69
CA VAL A 54 2.37 -13.87 19.49
C VAL A 54 2.05 -15.37 19.57
N GLY A 55 3.08 -16.22 19.39
CA GLY A 55 2.99 -17.66 19.52
C GLY A 55 2.00 -18.33 18.55
N VAL A 56 1.71 -19.61 18.82
CA VAL A 56 0.83 -20.44 17.98
C VAL A 56 -0.57 -19.82 17.84
N ALA A 57 -1.11 -19.23 18.91
CA ALA A 57 -2.43 -18.62 18.91
C ALA A 57 -2.52 -17.39 17.98
N GLY A 58 -1.44 -16.61 17.86
CA GLY A 58 -1.39 -15.42 17.01
C GLY A 58 -0.99 -15.66 15.56
N ALA A 59 -0.48 -16.85 15.22
CA ALA A 59 0.00 -17.16 13.87
C ALA A 59 -1.08 -16.95 12.79
N ALA A 60 -2.33 -17.30 13.09
CA ALA A 60 -3.45 -17.07 12.16
C ALA A 60 -3.68 -15.57 11.89
N ASN A 61 -3.51 -14.71 12.90
CA ASN A 61 -3.64 -13.26 12.73
C ASN A 61 -2.55 -12.72 11.82
N LEU A 62 -1.30 -13.16 11.98
CA LEU A 62 -0.20 -12.78 11.08
C LEU A 62 -0.47 -13.12 9.62
N LYS A 63 -0.99 -14.33 9.37
CA LYS A 63 -1.40 -14.75 8.02
C LYS A 63 -2.46 -13.81 7.45
N TRP A 64 -3.56 -13.60 8.18
CA TRP A 64 -4.67 -12.81 7.68
C TRP A 64 -4.36 -11.32 7.59
N MET A 65 -3.49 -10.82 8.45
CA MET A 65 -2.95 -9.46 8.38
C MET A 65 -2.25 -9.26 7.04
N MET A 66 -1.31 -10.14 6.69
CA MET A 66 -0.56 -10.04 5.44
C MET A 66 -1.42 -10.31 4.21
N LEU A 67 -2.36 -11.26 4.27
CA LEU A 67 -3.32 -11.43 3.17
C LEU A 67 -4.19 -10.19 2.99
N SER A 68 -4.60 -9.54 4.08
CA SER A 68 -5.39 -8.31 4.00
C SER A 68 -4.56 -7.18 3.41
N ASP A 69 -3.28 -7.11 3.76
CA ASP A 69 -2.34 -6.13 3.24
C ASP A 69 -2.16 -6.26 1.72
N THR A 70 -1.99 -7.50 1.23
CA THR A 70 -1.95 -7.83 -0.22
C THR A 70 -3.09 -7.21 -1.00
N PHE A 71 -4.30 -7.14 -0.44
CA PHE A 71 -5.44 -6.55 -1.14
C PHE A 71 -5.66 -5.08 -0.82
N GLY A 72 -5.59 -4.71 0.46
CA GLY A 72 -5.93 -3.40 0.98
C GLY A 72 -5.00 -2.31 0.47
N PHE A 73 -3.70 -2.46 0.75
CA PHE A 73 -2.71 -1.45 0.38
C PHE A 73 -2.17 -1.64 -1.04
N TYR A 74 -2.31 -2.84 -1.62
CA TYR A 74 -1.63 -3.20 -2.88
C TYR A 74 -2.57 -3.50 -4.05
N LEU A 75 -3.12 -4.72 -4.17
CA LEU A 75 -3.75 -5.15 -5.44
C LEU A 75 -4.97 -4.31 -5.85
N PHE A 76 -5.78 -3.82 -4.90
CA PHE A 76 -6.91 -2.94 -5.22
C PHE A 76 -6.50 -1.52 -5.62
N SER A 77 -5.21 -1.17 -5.48
CA SER A 77 -4.65 0.08 -5.98
C SER A 77 -4.41 0.06 -7.50
N ILE A 78 -4.27 -1.12 -8.12
CA ILE A 78 -4.04 -1.26 -9.58
C ILE A 78 -5.21 -0.70 -10.41
N PRO A 79 -6.48 -1.06 -10.15
CA PRO A 79 -7.62 -0.43 -10.81
C PRO A 79 -7.62 1.10 -10.66
N ALA A 80 -7.22 1.62 -9.50
CA ALA A 80 -7.12 3.05 -9.26
C ALA A 80 -6.01 3.72 -10.09
N ALA A 81 -4.84 3.10 -10.20
CA ALA A 81 -3.73 3.59 -11.04
C ALA A 81 -4.13 3.67 -12.52
N ILE A 82 -4.74 2.60 -13.05
CA ILE A 82 -5.23 2.54 -14.43
C ILE A 82 -6.34 3.57 -14.65
N TYR A 83 -7.24 3.72 -13.66
CA TYR A 83 -8.31 4.68 -13.72
C TYR A 83 -7.80 6.11 -13.84
N LEU A 84 -6.86 6.51 -12.98
CA LEU A 84 -6.29 7.84 -13.00
C LEU A 84 -5.49 8.09 -14.28
N TRP A 85 -4.76 7.09 -14.79
CA TRP A 85 -4.13 7.16 -16.10
C TRP A 85 -5.13 7.49 -17.21
N MET A 86 -6.23 6.74 -17.28
CA MET A 86 -7.26 6.94 -18.31
C MET A 86 -7.90 8.34 -18.26
N ASN A 87 -8.00 8.94 -17.07
CA ASN A 87 -8.65 10.25 -16.90
C ASN A 87 -7.68 11.42 -17.06
N PHE A 88 -6.38 11.25 -16.80
CA PHE A 88 -5.41 12.35 -16.76
C PHE A 88 -4.30 12.26 -17.81
N LYS A 89 -4.18 11.16 -18.58
CA LYS A 89 -3.08 11.00 -19.56
C LYS A 89 -2.95 12.12 -20.59
N GLN A 90 -4.03 12.84 -20.90
CA GLN A 90 -3.99 13.94 -21.89
C GLN A 90 -3.40 15.23 -21.31
N GLU A 91 -3.41 15.40 -19.98
CA GLU A 91 -2.88 16.60 -19.32
C GLU A 91 -1.34 16.60 -19.31
N ASN A 92 -0.74 15.44 -19.04
CA ASN A 92 0.72 15.24 -19.13
C ASN A 92 1.03 13.76 -19.41
N PRO A 93 1.14 13.35 -20.69
CA PRO A 93 1.25 11.94 -21.06
C PRO A 93 2.47 11.24 -20.44
N PHE A 94 3.61 11.94 -20.37
CA PHE A 94 4.83 11.38 -19.81
C PHE A 94 4.72 11.18 -18.31
N LEU A 95 4.40 12.24 -17.56
CA LEU A 95 4.34 12.19 -16.10
C LEU A 95 3.28 11.22 -15.59
N VAL A 96 2.08 11.22 -16.20
CA VAL A 96 1.00 10.33 -15.81
C VAL A 96 1.35 8.87 -16.12
N SER A 97 1.97 8.59 -17.27
CA SER A 97 2.39 7.22 -17.59
C SER A 97 3.49 6.72 -16.66
N LEU A 98 4.49 7.56 -16.36
CA LEU A 98 5.54 7.22 -15.39
C LEU A 98 4.95 6.96 -14.00
N ALA A 99 4.08 7.84 -13.52
CA ALA A 99 3.42 7.69 -12.23
C ALA A 99 2.58 6.40 -12.18
N THR A 100 1.83 6.09 -13.23
CA THR A 100 1.02 4.86 -13.30
C THR A 100 1.88 3.60 -13.32
N VAL A 101 2.98 3.59 -14.08
CA VAL A 101 3.92 2.47 -14.09
C VAL A 101 4.51 2.28 -12.69
N ALA A 102 4.95 3.37 -12.04
CA ALA A 102 5.43 3.32 -10.66
C ALA A 102 4.36 2.78 -9.70
N GLY A 103 3.10 3.21 -9.84
CA GLY A 103 1.99 2.74 -9.02
C GLY A 103 1.67 1.25 -9.19
N ILE A 104 1.78 0.73 -10.42
CA ILE A 104 1.61 -0.70 -10.68
C ILE A 104 2.77 -1.48 -10.08
N PHE A 105 4.02 -1.04 -10.25
CA PHE A 105 5.17 -1.71 -9.63
C PHE A 105 5.12 -1.64 -8.10
N PHE A 106 4.71 -0.51 -7.52
CA PHE A 106 4.41 -0.36 -6.10
C PHE A 106 3.46 -1.47 -5.63
N ALA A 107 2.30 -1.61 -6.29
CA ALA A 107 1.29 -2.59 -5.92
C ALA A 107 1.81 -4.03 -6.05
N LEU A 108 2.57 -4.34 -7.11
CA LEU A 108 3.09 -5.69 -7.31
C LEU A 108 4.18 -6.04 -6.30
N VAL A 109 5.15 -5.15 -6.06
CA VAL A 109 6.23 -5.36 -5.09
C VAL A 109 5.65 -5.56 -3.69
N GLY A 110 4.73 -4.68 -3.28
CA GLY A 110 4.08 -4.78 -1.98
C GLY A 110 3.29 -6.07 -1.82
N ALA A 111 2.46 -6.42 -2.82
CA ALA A 111 1.69 -7.66 -2.80
C ALA A 111 2.57 -8.93 -2.76
N ILE A 112 3.73 -8.93 -3.43
CA ILE A 112 4.67 -10.05 -3.36
C ILE A 112 5.24 -10.17 -1.94
N GLY A 113 5.70 -9.06 -1.36
CA GLY A 113 6.21 -9.04 0.01
C GLY A 113 5.18 -9.54 1.02
N ALA A 114 3.96 -9.01 0.97
CA ALA A 114 2.85 -9.42 1.83
C ALA A 114 2.52 -10.91 1.63
N SER A 115 2.50 -11.39 0.39
CA SER A 115 2.24 -12.80 0.09
C SER A 115 3.33 -13.73 0.66
N ILE A 116 4.61 -13.35 0.58
CA ILE A 116 5.71 -14.09 1.21
C ILE A 116 5.51 -14.16 2.73
N LEU A 117 5.27 -13.00 3.36
CA LEU A 117 5.13 -12.91 4.82
C LEU A 117 3.86 -13.63 5.32
N SER A 118 2.79 -13.68 4.52
CA SER A 118 1.57 -14.42 4.84
C SER A 118 1.78 -15.92 5.06
N VAL A 119 2.90 -16.46 4.56
CA VAL A 119 3.31 -17.85 4.74
C VAL A 119 4.48 -17.95 5.72
N ALA A 120 5.54 -17.15 5.52
CA ALA A 120 6.76 -17.27 6.29
C ALA A 120 6.54 -17.00 7.79
N TRP A 121 5.84 -15.92 8.12
CA TRP A 121 5.59 -15.53 9.50
C TRP A 121 4.83 -16.58 10.31
N PRO A 122 3.64 -17.07 9.90
CA PRO A 122 2.93 -18.09 10.68
C PRO A 122 3.73 -19.39 10.80
N VAL A 123 4.39 -19.84 9.73
CA VAL A 123 5.18 -21.08 9.74
C VAL A 123 6.32 -20.99 10.75
N LEU A 124 7.11 -19.91 10.69
CA LEU A 124 8.26 -19.74 11.58
C LEU A 124 7.85 -19.42 13.02
N THR A 125 6.72 -18.74 13.22
CA THR A 125 6.14 -18.52 14.55
C THR A 125 5.78 -19.84 15.22
N ILE A 126 5.08 -20.72 14.51
CA ILE A 126 4.70 -22.03 15.04
C ILE A 126 5.94 -22.89 15.27
N ALA A 127 6.84 -22.97 14.27
CA ALA A 127 8.06 -23.78 14.37
C ALA A 127 8.94 -23.35 15.57
N THR A 128 9.10 -22.04 15.78
CA THR A 128 9.83 -21.50 16.94
C THR A 128 9.14 -21.86 18.26
N ALA A 129 7.82 -21.68 18.34
CA ALA A 129 7.06 -21.93 19.56
C ALA A 129 6.96 -23.42 19.95
N THR A 130 7.05 -24.33 18.99
CA THR A 130 6.94 -25.78 19.23
C THR A 130 8.29 -26.51 19.23
N ALA A 131 9.41 -25.80 19.00
CA ALA A 131 10.72 -26.41 18.98
C ALA A 131 11.11 -26.91 20.38
N SER A 132 11.38 -28.22 20.49
CA SER A 132 11.88 -28.84 21.72
C SER A 132 13.39 -28.68 21.89
N ASP A 133 14.11 -28.49 20.78
CA ASP A 133 15.56 -28.23 20.76
C ASP A 133 15.82 -26.71 20.74
N PRO A 134 16.51 -26.14 21.75
CA PRO A 134 16.86 -24.72 21.77
C PRO A 134 17.63 -24.25 20.54
N SER A 135 18.47 -25.11 19.94
CA SER A 135 19.25 -24.75 18.75
C SER A 135 18.35 -24.58 17.51
N ALA A 136 17.34 -25.46 17.36
CA ALA A 136 16.34 -25.34 16.30
C ALA A 136 15.49 -24.08 16.47
N ALA A 137 15.06 -23.75 17.69
CA ALA A 137 14.31 -22.53 17.98
C ALA A 137 15.09 -21.27 17.58
N GLN A 138 16.41 -21.24 17.86
CA GLN A 138 17.28 -20.15 17.46
C GLN A 138 17.40 -20.04 15.92
N ILE A 139 17.55 -21.17 15.22
CA ILE A 139 17.60 -21.17 13.74
C ILE A 139 16.31 -20.60 13.15
N TYR A 140 15.14 -21.01 13.65
CA TYR A 140 13.85 -20.48 13.16
C TYR A 140 13.68 -18.99 13.45
N THR A 141 14.18 -18.52 14.60
CA THR A 141 14.18 -17.09 14.96
C THR A 141 15.03 -16.27 13.99
N GLU A 142 16.23 -16.75 13.64
CA GLU A 142 17.09 -16.07 12.67
C GLU A 142 16.53 -16.11 11.25
N LEU A 143 15.93 -17.23 10.84
CA LEU A 143 15.21 -17.30 9.55
C LEU A 143 14.05 -16.30 9.50
N PHE A 144 13.30 -16.15 10.60
CA PHE A 144 12.23 -15.18 10.70
C PHE A 144 12.78 -13.75 10.52
N ARG A 145 13.85 -13.41 11.26
CA ARG A 145 14.47 -12.09 11.18
C ARG A 145 14.95 -11.78 9.76
N VAL A 146 15.72 -12.68 9.15
CA VAL A 146 16.31 -12.47 7.82
C VAL A 146 15.22 -12.31 6.75
N ILE A 147 14.20 -13.18 6.72
CA ILE A 147 13.11 -13.07 5.76
C ILE A 147 12.33 -11.76 5.97
N THR A 148 12.08 -11.40 7.22
CA THR A 148 11.40 -10.14 7.55
C THR A 148 12.19 -8.94 7.06
N MET A 149 13.50 -8.89 7.28
CA MET A 149 14.36 -7.80 6.80
C MET A 149 14.41 -7.73 5.26
N PHE A 150 14.47 -8.87 4.57
CA PHE A 150 14.41 -8.89 3.10
C PHE A 150 13.15 -8.22 2.57
N VAL A 151 12.01 -8.47 3.21
CA VAL A 151 10.74 -7.87 2.80
C VAL A 151 10.61 -6.44 3.33
N GLN A 152 10.62 -6.23 4.65
CA GLN A 152 10.36 -4.93 5.26
C GLN A 152 11.41 -3.88 4.94
N ASP A 153 12.70 -4.21 5.00
CA ASP A 153 13.75 -3.23 4.71
C ASP A 153 14.10 -3.20 3.21
N GLY A 154 14.16 -4.36 2.57
CA GLY A 154 14.53 -4.48 1.16
C GLY A 154 13.40 -4.07 0.22
N MET A 155 12.37 -4.91 0.14
CA MET A 155 11.27 -4.75 -0.82
C MET A 155 10.39 -3.54 -0.48
N TRP A 156 9.92 -3.44 0.75
CA TRP A 156 8.96 -2.42 1.18
C TRP A 156 9.65 -1.10 1.47
N GLY A 157 10.57 -1.12 2.44
CA GLY A 157 11.31 0.04 2.93
C GLY A 157 11.98 0.81 1.81
N ARG A 158 12.86 0.16 1.05
CA ARG A 158 13.65 0.86 0.02
C ARG A 158 12.91 1.02 -1.29
N LEU A 159 12.38 -0.06 -1.87
CA LEU A 159 11.85 -0.03 -3.24
C LEU A 159 10.37 0.39 -3.33
N GLU A 160 9.48 -0.28 -2.60
CA GLU A 160 8.03 -0.04 -2.69
C GLU A 160 7.68 1.40 -2.32
N PHE A 161 8.13 1.89 -1.17
CA PHE A 161 7.76 3.23 -0.72
C PHE A 161 8.34 4.34 -1.60
N PHE A 162 9.49 4.09 -2.25
CA PHE A 162 9.99 4.97 -3.30
C PHE A 162 9.03 5.01 -4.50
N LEU A 163 8.61 3.86 -5.00
CA LEU A 163 7.67 3.74 -6.12
C LEU A 163 6.30 4.36 -5.78
N SER A 164 5.80 4.13 -4.56
CA SER A 164 4.61 4.77 -4.01
C SER A 164 4.75 6.29 -4.03
N GLY A 165 5.90 6.80 -3.58
CA GLY A 165 6.25 8.21 -3.62
C GLY A 165 6.19 8.82 -5.02
N VAL A 166 6.86 8.19 -6.00
CA VAL A 166 6.85 8.61 -7.40
C VAL A 166 5.43 8.60 -7.96
N TRP A 167 4.65 7.56 -7.66
CA TRP A 167 3.27 7.43 -8.10
C TRP A 167 2.39 8.56 -7.58
N TYR A 168 2.32 8.71 -6.26
CA TYR A 168 1.41 9.65 -5.60
C TYR A 168 1.83 11.11 -5.84
N VAL A 169 3.11 11.46 -5.74
CA VAL A 169 3.57 12.82 -6.05
C VAL A 169 3.34 13.16 -7.51
N GLY A 170 3.71 12.27 -8.44
CA GLY A 170 3.52 12.48 -9.87
C GLY A 170 2.05 12.70 -10.24
N LEU A 171 1.14 11.89 -9.68
CA LEU A 171 -0.30 12.10 -9.85
C LEU A 171 -0.80 13.39 -9.23
N ALA A 172 -0.35 13.74 -8.01
CA ALA A 172 -0.82 14.92 -7.31
C ALA A 172 -0.56 16.21 -8.10
N LEU A 173 0.59 16.32 -8.75
CA LEU A 173 0.95 17.46 -9.60
C LEU A 173 -0.04 17.65 -10.75
N VAL A 174 -0.50 16.55 -11.36
CA VAL A 174 -1.46 16.58 -12.48
C VAL A 174 -2.90 16.81 -11.98
N ILE A 175 -3.27 16.29 -10.81
CA ILE A 175 -4.61 16.46 -10.24
C ILE A 175 -4.81 17.87 -9.67
N TRP A 176 -3.73 18.55 -9.25
CA TRP A 176 -3.75 19.82 -8.53
C TRP A 176 -4.63 20.91 -9.16
N PRO A 177 -4.54 21.17 -10.48
CA PRO A 177 -5.37 22.21 -11.12
C PRO A 177 -6.87 21.92 -11.07
N HIS A 178 -7.25 20.64 -11.00
CA HIS A 178 -8.65 20.22 -11.09
C HIS A 178 -9.29 19.99 -9.72
N ARG A 179 -8.52 19.46 -8.74
CA ARG A 179 -9.04 19.03 -7.44
C ARG A 179 -8.00 19.16 -6.32
N LYS A 180 -7.71 20.40 -5.90
CA LYS A 180 -6.71 20.71 -4.86
C LYS A 180 -6.81 19.85 -3.59
N GLY A 181 -8.02 19.62 -3.07
CA GLY A 181 -8.22 18.80 -1.86
C GLY A 181 -7.75 17.35 -2.04
N PHE A 182 -8.19 16.69 -3.12
CA PHE A 182 -7.77 15.31 -3.43
C PHE A 182 -6.28 15.25 -3.80
N ALA A 183 -5.78 16.25 -4.54
CA ALA A 183 -4.36 16.36 -4.86
C ALA A 183 -3.49 16.52 -3.61
N THR A 184 -3.96 17.24 -2.59
CA THR A 184 -3.24 17.41 -1.32
C THR A 184 -3.10 16.09 -0.59
N VAL A 185 -4.19 15.32 -0.45
CA VAL A 185 -4.13 13.99 0.18
C VAL A 185 -3.22 13.05 -0.61
N THR A 186 -3.32 13.08 -1.95
CA THR A 186 -2.44 12.30 -2.84
C THR A 186 -0.98 12.69 -2.63
N PHE A 187 -0.67 13.99 -2.61
CA PHE A 187 0.69 14.51 -2.42
C PHE A 187 1.28 14.09 -1.06
N LEU A 188 0.51 14.28 0.02
CA LEU A 188 0.95 13.91 1.36
C LEU A 188 1.24 12.41 1.48
N ASN A 189 0.40 11.56 0.88
CA ASN A 189 0.66 10.12 0.86
C ASN A 189 1.99 9.79 0.17
N GLY A 190 2.26 10.44 -0.97
CA GLY A 190 3.53 10.29 -1.67
C GLY A 190 4.73 10.80 -0.87
N CYS A 191 4.60 11.94 -0.18
CA CYS A 191 5.65 12.45 0.70
C CYS A 191 5.95 11.50 1.86
N PHE A 192 4.94 10.89 2.47
CA PHE A 192 5.14 9.90 3.53
C PHE A 192 5.86 8.65 3.01
N GLY A 193 5.52 8.16 1.81
CA GLY A 193 6.26 7.08 1.15
C GLY A 193 7.72 7.45 0.87
N LEU A 194 7.98 8.61 0.26
CA LEU A 194 9.35 9.07 0.01
C LEU A 194 10.15 9.25 1.30
N LEU A 195 9.53 9.80 2.36
CA LEU A 195 10.16 9.95 3.67
C LEU A 195 10.53 8.58 4.25
N SER A 196 9.61 7.62 4.22
CA SER A 196 9.84 6.25 4.68
C SER A 196 11.02 5.61 3.96
N SER A 197 11.02 5.68 2.63
CA SER A 197 12.09 5.10 1.80
C SER A 197 13.44 5.78 2.00
N ALA A 198 13.49 7.11 1.93
CA ALA A 198 14.73 7.85 2.15
C ALA A 198 15.31 7.57 3.53
N ALA A 199 14.47 7.53 4.57
CA ALA A 199 14.89 7.22 5.92
C ALA A 199 15.43 5.78 6.04
N LYS A 200 14.81 4.77 5.40
CA LYS A 200 15.35 3.39 5.36
C LYS A 200 16.66 3.28 4.58
N ILE A 201 16.87 4.08 3.54
CA ILE A 201 18.14 4.12 2.82
C ILE A 201 19.26 4.73 3.67
N LEU A 202 18.92 5.70 4.52
CA LEU A 202 19.84 6.38 5.44
C LEU A 202 19.94 5.70 6.81
N ASP A 203 19.37 4.51 6.97
CA ASP A 203 19.29 3.75 8.23
C ASP A 203 18.67 4.55 9.41
N ALA A 204 17.78 5.50 9.12
CA ALA A 204 17.03 6.30 10.09
C ALA A 204 15.68 5.64 10.43
N GLY A 205 15.71 4.53 11.18
CA GLY A 205 14.55 3.67 11.46
C GLY A 205 13.33 4.41 12.04
N GLU A 206 13.52 5.30 13.01
CA GLU A 206 12.42 6.07 13.63
C GLU A 206 11.69 6.97 12.61
N ILE A 207 12.46 7.66 11.76
CA ILE A 207 11.92 8.54 10.72
C ILE A 207 11.18 7.71 9.67
N ALA A 208 11.72 6.52 9.34
CA ALA A 208 11.05 5.59 8.45
C ALA A 208 9.69 5.15 9.01
N GLY A 209 9.63 4.84 10.30
CA GLY A 209 8.40 4.52 11.01
C GLY A 209 7.35 5.64 10.95
N LEU A 210 7.76 6.90 11.09
CA LEU A 210 6.85 8.04 10.92
C LEU A 210 6.30 8.15 9.50
N GLY A 211 7.14 7.94 8.48
CA GLY A 211 6.71 7.87 7.09
C GLY A 211 5.69 6.75 6.87
N LEU A 212 5.98 5.54 7.36
CA LEU A 212 5.08 4.39 7.30
C LEU A 212 3.72 4.68 7.97
N GLN A 213 3.71 5.23 9.17
CA GLN A 213 2.47 5.63 9.85
C GLN A 213 1.65 6.62 9.03
N GLY A 214 2.32 7.60 8.41
CA GLY A 214 1.67 8.53 7.48
C GLY A 214 0.98 7.82 6.32
N VAL A 215 1.63 6.83 5.69
CA VAL A 215 1.05 6.01 4.61
C VAL A 215 -0.16 5.20 5.10
N LEU A 216 -0.06 4.59 6.28
CA LEU A 216 -1.13 3.77 6.87
C LEU A 216 -2.43 4.56 7.07
N TYR A 217 -2.34 5.85 7.42
CA TYR A 217 -3.52 6.70 7.57
C TYR A 217 -3.94 7.37 6.26
N ALA A 218 -2.98 7.85 5.45
CA ALA A 218 -3.30 8.61 4.23
C ALA A 218 -3.89 7.71 3.13
N THR A 219 -3.45 6.45 3.01
CA THR A 219 -3.89 5.55 1.95
C THR A 219 -5.38 5.19 2.04
N PRO A 220 -5.95 4.80 3.20
CA PRO A 220 -7.39 4.58 3.33
C PRO A 220 -8.22 5.84 3.07
N ILE A 221 -7.76 7.02 3.52
CA ILE A 221 -8.42 8.31 3.24
C ILE A 221 -8.42 8.59 1.74
N TRP A 222 -7.31 8.28 1.06
CA TRP A 222 -7.18 8.43 -0.38
C TRP A 222 -8.15 7.51 -1.13
N PHE A 223 -8.24 6.23 -0.76
CA PHE A 223 -9.21 5.29 -1.34
C PHE A 223 -10.65 5.73 -1.09
N PHE A 224 -10.97 6.23 0.10
CA PHE A 224 -12.29 6.77 0.40
C PHE A 224 -12.66 7.90 -0.57
N TRP A 225 -11.75 8.86 -0.72
CA TRP A 225 -11.98 10.01 -1.60
C TRP A 225 -12.10 9.57 -3.06
N LEU A 226 -11.21 8.71 -3.55
CA LEU A 226 -11.27 8.18 -4.91
C LEU A 226 -12.56 7.40 -5.16
N GLY A 227 -12.96 6.55 -4.22
CA GLY A 227 -14.21 5.78 -4.28
C GLY A 227 -15.43 6.68 -4.41
N VAL A 228 -15.49 7.77 -3.65
CA VAL A 228 -16.56 8.79 -3.75
C VAL A 228 -16.53 9.52 -5.10
N LEU A 229 -15.34 9.87 -5.62
CA LEU A 229 -15.21 10.52 -6.93
C LEU A 229 -15.66 9.61 -8.07
N ALA A 230 -15.25 8.34 -8.03
CA ALA A 230 -15.64 7.32 -8.99
C ALA A 230 -17.14 7.06 -8.94
N TRP A 231 -17.72 6.89 -7.75
CA TRP A 231 -19.17 6.72 -7.55
C TRP A 231 -19.99 7.87 -8.15
N LYS A 232 -19.56 9.11 -7.89
CA LYS A 232 -20.24 10.32 -8.39
C LYS A 232 -20.00 10.54 -9.89
N GLY A 233 -19.18 9.73 -10.55
CA GLY A 233 -18.72 9.96 -11.92
C GLY A 233 -17.97 11.28 -12.09
N LYS A 234 -17.38 11.81 -11.01
CA LYS A 234 -16.78 13.15 -10.95
C LYS A 234 -15.28 13.16 -11.21
N SER A 235 -14.65 12.00 -11.34
CA SER A 235 -13.23 11.89 -11.71
C SER A 235 -12.93 12.46 -13.09
N THR A 236 -13.97 12.69 -13.91
CA THR A 236 -13.91 13.36 -15.20
C THR A 236 -14.18 14.85 -15.06
N VAL A 237 -13.13 15.67 -14.93
CA VAL A 237 -13.15 17.04 -15.47
C VAL A 237 -11.75 17.38 -16.01
N ALA A 238 -11.37 16.72 -17.10
CA ALA A 238 -10.87 17.45 -18.24
C ALA A 238 -12.10 17.77 -19.12
N GLN A 239 -13.00 18.64 -18.62
CA GLN A 239 -13.87 19.33 -19.57
C GLN A 239 -12.93 20.28 -20.29
N SER A 240 -12.65 19.96 -21.55
CA SER A 240 -11.97 20.83 -22.49
C SER A 240 -12.39 22.29 -22.25
N SER A 241 -11.47 23.10 -21.74
CA SER A 241 -11.53 24.55 -21.80
C SER A 241 -11.37 25.02 -23.25
N GLY A 242 -12.27 24.57 -24.12
CA GLY A 242 -12.19 24.68 -25.57
C GLY A 242 -13.56 24.70 -26.23
N GLN A 243 -14.51 25.39 -25.61
CA GLN A 243 -15.69 25.95 -26.28
C GLN A 243 -15.96 27.34 -25.70
N GLN A 244 -15.10 28.30 -26.05
CA GLN A 244 -15.45 29.71 -26.25
C GLN A 244 -14.61 30.24 -27.39
#